data_AF-A0A198ESL0-F1
#
_entry.id   AF-A0A198ESL0-F1
#
_cell.length_a   1.000
_cell.length_b   1.000
_cell.length_c   1.000
_cell.angle_alpha   90.00
_cell.angle_beta   90.00
_cell.angle_gamma   90.00
#
_symmetry.space_group_name_H-M   'P 1'
#
loop_
_entity.id
_entity.type
_entity.pdbx_description
1 polymer ?
#
loop_
_entity_poly.entity_id
_entity_poly.type
_entity_poly.pdbx_seq_one_letter_code
_entity_poly.pdbx_strand_id
1 'polypeptide(L)' 'MDHWVGKKIPNNATIILDSNCSDELLGVSIKEGFKRCVNLKV' A
#
# COMPACT_ATOMS: atom_id res chain seq x y z
N MET A 1 -8.06 8.88 16.37
CA MET A 1 -7.92 8.03 15.16
C MET A 1 -6.42 7.77 14.99
N ASP A 2 -5.77 7.14 15.99
CA ASP A 2 -4.33 7.32 16.18
C ASP A 2 -3.53 6.00 16.14
N HIS A 3 -4.19 4.90 15.79
CA HIS A 3 -3.54 3.59 15.71
C HIS A 3 -3.94 2.88 14.41
N TRP A 4 -3.06 2.98 13.42
CA TRP A 4 -3.10 2.10 12.24
C TRP A 4 -2.49 0.76 12.63
N VAL A 5 -3.29 -0.32 12.56
CA VAL A 5 -2.84 -1.65 12.94
C VAL A 5 -2.50 -2.44 11.67
N GLY A 6 -1.21 -2.65 11.41
CA GLY A 6 -0.72 -3.46 10.27
C GLY A 6 -0.95 -4.97 10.42
N LYS A 7 -1.52 -5.44 11.54
CA LYS A 7 -1.62 -6.85 11.95
C LYS A 7 -2.45 -7.74 11.00
N LYS A 8 -3.17 -7.15 10.03
CA LYS A 8 -3.98 -7.86 9.03
C LYS A 8 -3.58 -7.56 7.57
N ILE A 9 -2.48 -6.86 7.32
CA ILE A 9 -2.02 -6.64 5.95
C ILE A 9 -1.33 -7.94 5.48
N PRO A 10 -1.92 -8.69 4.54
CA PRO A 10 -1.32 -9.92 4.07
C PRO A 10 0.00 -9.60 3.33
N ASN A 11 0.95 -10.53 3.32
CA ASN A 11 2.27 -10.29 2.69
C ASN A 11 2.19 -9.91 1.20
N ASN A 12 1.11 -10.32 0.51
CA ASN A 12 0.84 -9.94 -0.88
C ASN A 12 0.29 -8.51 -1.05
N ALA A 13 -0.03 -7.82 0.05
CA ALA A 13 -0.49 -6.43 0.02
C ALA A 13 0.68 -5.42 -0.02
N THR A 14 1.90 -5.83 0.30
CA THR A 14 3.11 -5.00 0.13
C THR A 14 3.38 -4.77 -1.36
N ILE A 15 3.63 -3.52 -1.73
CA ILE A 15 4.10 -3.14 -3.07
C ILE A 15 5.60 -2.83 -2.95
N ILE A 16 6.41 -3.50 -3.76
CA ILE A 16 7.86 -3.33 -3.80
C ILE A 16 8.19 -2.60 -5.09
N LEU A 17 8.95 -1.51 -4.99
CA LEU A 17 9.42 -0.71 -6.13
C LEU A 17 10.94 -0.64 -6.11
N ASP A 18 11.52 -0.45 -7.30
CA ASP A 18 12.92 -0.04 -7.39
C ASP A 18 13.05 1.42 -6.89
N SER A 19 14.17 1.69 -6.23
CA SER A 19 14.59 3.02 -5.82
C SER A 19 14.64 4.05 -6.95
N ASN A 20 14.82 3.62 -8.20
CA ASN A 20 14.87 4.48 -9.38
C ASN A 20 13.54 4.58 -10.15
N CYS A 21 12.42 4.12 -9.56
CA CYS A 21 11.12 4.18 -10.22
C CYS A 21 10.72 5.64 -10.57
N SER A 22 9.96 5.79 -11.64
CA SER A 22 9.45 7.11 -12.03
C SER A 22 8.40 7.62 -11.03
N ASP A 23 8.28 8.95 -10.94
CA ASP A 23 7.26 9.58 -10.09
C ASP A 23 5.84 9.14 -10.46
N GLU A 24 5.57 8.89 -11.74
CA GLU A 24 4.29 8.36 -12.20
C GLU A 24 4.02 6.96 -11.63
N LEU A 25 5.01 6.06 -11.70
CA LEU A 25 4.88 4.70 -11.16
C LEU A 25 4.76 4.72 -9.62
N LEU A 26 5.49 5.62 -8.95
CA LEU A 26 5.38 5.86 -7.52
C LEU A 26 3.95 6.31 -7.15
N GLY A 27 3.39 7.30 -7.86
CA GLY A 27 2.05 7.80 -7.64
C GLY A 27 0.96 6.74 -7.83
N VAL A 28 1.05 5.94 -8.89
CA VAL A 28 0.13 4.82 -9.14
C VAL A 28 0.21 3.78 -8.01
N SER A 29 1.41 3.46 -7.56
CA SER A 29 1.66 2.45 -6.53
C SER A 29 1.15 2.88 -5.15
N ILE A 30 1.31 4.16 -4.79
CA ILE A 30 0.72 4.73 -3.57
C ILE A 30 -0.81 4.57 -3.60
N LYS A 31 -1.44 4.96 -4.72
CA LYS A 31 -2.90 4.83 -4.89
C LYS A 31 -3.36 3.39 -4.75
N GLU A 32 -2.62 2.44 -5.30
CA GLU A 32 -2.93 1.02 -5.19
C GLU A 32 -2.73 0.48 -3.77
N GLY A 33 -1.68 0.93 -3.07
CA GLY A 33 -1.45 0.63 -1.65
C GLY A 33 -2.62 1.08 -0.78
N PHE A 34 -3.14 2.28 -1.00
CA PHE A 34 -4.31 2.78 -0.28
C PHE A 34 -5.57 1.94 -0.53
N LYS A 35 -5.84 1.53 -1.78
CA LYS A 35 -6.98 0.65 -2.08
C LYS A 35 -6.91 -0.67 -1.33
N ARG A 36 -5.70 -1.25 -1.22
CA ARG A 36 -5.49 -2.50 -0.48
C ARG A 36 -5.82 -2.35 0.99
N CYS A 37 -5.47 -1.22 1.61
CA CYS A 37 -5.85 -0.93 3.01
C CYS A 37 -7.36 -0.78 3.21
N VAL A 38 -8.06 -0.10 2.29
CA VAL A 38 -9.50 0.18 2.42
C VAL A 38 -10.36 -1.05 2.10
N ASN A 39 -9.92 -1.91 1.18
CA ASN A 39 -10.65 -3.13 0.82
C ASN A 39 -10.48 -4.27 1.83
N LEU A 40 -9.55 -4.13 2.79
CA LEU A 40 -9.48 -5.00 3.96
C LEU A 40 -10.61 -4.61 4.94
N LYS A 41 -11.86 -4.94 4.57
CA LYS A 41 -12.96 -4.97 5.53
C LYS A 41 -12.60 -6.00 6.61
N VAL A 42 -12.54 -5.54 7.86
CA VAL A 42 -12.55 -6.40 9.04
C VAL A 42 -13.94 -7.01 9.21
#